data_AF-H5TS35-F1
#
_entry.id   AF-H5TS35-F1
#
_cell.length_a   1.000
_cell.length_b   1.000
_cell.length_c   1.000
_cell.angle_alpha   90.00
_cell.angle_beta   90.00
_cell.angle_gamma   90.00
#
_symmetry.space_group_name_H-M   'P 1'
#
loop_
_entity.id
_entity.type
_entity.pdbx_description
1 polymer ?
#
loop_
_entity_poly.entity_id
_entity_poly.type
_entity_poly.pdbx_seq_one_letter_code
_entity_poly.pdbx_strand_id
1 'polypeptide(L)'
;MPVAMELPDQWDYVVHFTGRKRSKSRAVPPRIREMTPRERLSSIVSDAAINAYPPYGCRTPVVSFTEAVRSSLEALLFAEQFQPWGIVFDKSVVYREGGGPVWYARDDLWAAIPDPLRAWAVRTTAPDGRGARISQWMHEREWRVVPGADSPAEFAFSPADLHAVIVPQHMLGHARALLEHSHFDPRLWMWNPTKRSLWEFRRFGAR
;
A
#
# COMPACT_ATOMS: atom_id res chain seq x y z
N MET A 1 8.88 5.31 -34.10
CA MET A 1 8.49 5.75 -32.74
C MET A 1 9.50 5.15 -31.80
N PRO A 2 10.35 5.94 -31.10
CA PRO A 2 11.24 5.36 -30.11
C PRO A 2 10.38 4.75 -29.01
N VAL A 3 10.57 3.46 -28.73
CA VAL A 3 10.03 2.81 -27.55
C VAL A 3 10.57 3.60 -26.36
N ALA A 4 9.67 4.22 -25.58
CA ALA A 4 10.07 4.88 -24.35
C ALA A 4 10.81 3.84 -23.51
N MET A 5 12.10 4.05 -23.33
CA MET A 5 12.93 3.17 -22.51
C MET A 5 12.34 3.27 -21.10
N GLU A 6 11.78 2.18 -20.58
CA GLU A 6 11.41 2.06 -19.17
C GLU A 6 12.72 2.07 -18.37
N LEU A 7 13.20 3.29 -18.10
CA LEU A 7 14.23 3.61 -17.11
C LEU A 7 13.82 2.97 -15.77
N PRO A 8 14.77 2.65 -14.87
CA PRO A 8 14.62 1.56 -13.90
C PRO A 8 13.28 1.58 -13.17
N ASP A 9 12.73 0.37 -12.96
CA ASP A 9 11.45 0.01 -12.33
C ASP A 9 11.30 0.47 -10.85
N GLN A 10 11.77 1.68 -10.55
CA GLN A 10 11.59 2.39 -9.31
C GLN A 10 10.67 3.57 -9.57
N TRP A 11 9.70 3.76 -8.68
CA TRP A 11 8.72 4.83 -8.79
C TRP A 11 8.87 5.82 -7.64
N ASP A 12 8.40 7.05 -7.79
CA ASP A 12 8.47 8.03 -6.69
C ASP A 12 7.39 7.79 -5.62
N TYR A 13 6.41 6.94 -5.93
CA TYR A 13 5.23 6.74 -5.10
C TYR A 13 5.12 5.32 -4.54
N VAL A 14 4.46 5.24 -3.38
CA VAL A 14 4.06 3.99 -2.75
C VAL A 14 2.57 3.99 -2.44
N VAL A 15 1.97 2.81 -2.46
CA VAL A 15 0.52 2.61 -2.31
C VAL A 15 0.22 1.80 -1.06
N HIS A 16 -0.63 2.33 -0.17
CA HIS A 16 -1.27 1.52 0.85
C HIS A 16 -2.65 1.06 0.36
N PHE A 17 -2.77 -0.22 0.04
CA PHE A 17 -4.04 -0.81 -0.35
C PHE A 17 -4.91 -1.15 0.86
N THR A 18 -6.20 -0.84 0.78
CA THR A 18 -7.14 -1.07 1.88
C THR A 18 -7.87 -2.41 1.79
N GLY A 19 -7.68 -3.15 0.69
CA GLY A 19 -8.28 -4.46 0.47
C GLY A 19 -7.39 -5.41 -0.33
N ARG A 20 -7.37 -6.69 0.07
CA ARG A 20 -6.72 -7.79 -0.64
C ARG A 20 -7.67 -8.99 -0.66
N LYS A 21 -7.72 -9.77 -1.74
CA LYS A 21 -8.55 -11.00 -1.84
C LYS A 21 -7.91 -12.17 -1.10
N ARG A 22 -7.78 -12.07 0.22
CA ARG A 22 -7.25 -13.11 1.12
C ARG A 22 -7.91 -13.09 2.48
N SER A 23 -7.68 -14.12 3.29
CA SER A 23 -8.11 -14.13 4.69
C SER A 23 -7.49 -12.97 5.46
N LYS A 24 -8.32 -12.27 6.24
CA LYS A 24 -7.86 -11.16 7.08
C LYS A 24 -7.13 -11.72 8.31
N SER A 25 -5.96 -11.17 8.62
CA SER A 25 -5.17 -11.60 9.78
C SER A 25 -5.96 -11.46 11.07
N ARG A 26 -5.88 -12.45 11.97
CA ARG A 26 -6.51 -12.36 13.31
C ARG A 26 -5.88 -11.30 14.21
N ALA A 27 -4.68 -10.83 13.88
CA ALA A 27 -4.02 -9.74 14.60
C ALA A 27 -4.69 -8.37 14.34
N VAL A 28 -5.52 -8.24 13.30
CA VAL A 28 -6.29 -7.02 13.02
C VAL A 28 -7.57 -7.03 13.89
N PRO A 29 -7.93 -5.94 14.58
CA PRO A 29 -9.14 -5.85 15.39
C PRO A 29 -10.43 -6.19 14.58
N PRO A 30 -11.43 -6.87 15.19
CA PRO A 30 -12.69 -7.22 14.53
C PRO A 30 -13.32 -6.07 13.74
N ARG A 31 -13.44 -4.89 14.36
CA ARG A 31 -14.01 -3.67 13.73
C ARG A 31 -13.35 -3.32 12.39
N ILE A 32 -12.03 -3.47 12.28
CA ILE A 32 -11.28 -3.16 11.05
C ILE A 32 -11.31 -4.35 10.08
N ARG A 33 -11.36 -5.58 10.60
CA ARG A 33 -11.54 -6.78 9.77
C ARG A 33 -12.91 -6.85 9.13
N GLU A 34 -13.94 -6.25 9.71
CA GLU A 34 -15.29 -6.29 9.16
C GLU A 34 -15.50 -5.22 8.09
N MET A 35 -14.73 -4.12 8.13
CA MET A 35 -14.74 -3.09 7.09
C MET A 35 -14.48 -3.67 5.70
N THR A 36 -15.30 -3.22 4.75
CA THR A 36 -15.00 -3.28 3.33
C THR A 36 -13.78 -2.40 3.00
N PRO A 37 -13.08 -2.63 1.88
CA PRO A 37 -11.94 -1.78 1.49
C PRO A 37 -12.31 -0.30 1.35
N ARG A 38 -13.54 -0.02 0.89
CA ARG A 38 -14.08 1.33 0.79
C ARG A 38 -14.25 1.99 2.16
N GLU A 39 -14.86 1.29 3.11
CA GLU A 39 -15.03 1.81 4.47
C GLU A 39 -13.68 2.04 5.15
N ARG A 40 -12.74 1.11 4.96
CA ARG A 40 -11.38 1.26 5.47
C ARG A 40 -10.66 2.46 4.86
N LEU A 41 -10.79 2.69 3.56
CA LEU A 41 -10.27 3.89 2.90
C LEU A 41 -10.90 5.16 3.50
N SER A 42 -12.22 5.16 3.68
CA SER A 42 -12.95 6.31 4.21
C SER A 42 -12.53 6.64 5.64
N SER A 43 -12.35 5.62 6.50
CA SER A 43 -11.81 5.80 7.86
C SER A 43 -10.39 6.37 7.81
N ILE A 44 -9.48 5.78 7.03
CA ILE A 44 -8.09 6.28 6.93
C ILE A 44 -8.04 7.75 6.46
N VAL A 45 -8.87 8.11 5.47
CA VAL A 45 -8.96 9.48 4.96
C VAL A 45 -9.52 10.44 6.01
N SER A 46 -10.55 10.02 6.75
CA SER A 46 -11.19 10.85 7.78
C SER A 46 -10.30 11.04 9.01
N ASP A 47 -9.61 9.98 9.41
CA ASP A 47 -8.73 9.95 10.58
C ASP A 47 -7.32 10.50 10.27
N ALA A 48 -6.99 10.66 8.98
CA ALA A 48 -5.66 11.01 8.48
C ALA A 48 -4.54 10.11 9.03
N ALA A 49 -4.85 8.83 9.24
CA ALA A 49 -3.94 7.87 9.86
C ALA A 49 -4.15 6.43 9.35
N ILE A 50 -3.06 5.68 9.24
CA ILE A 50 -3.08 4.25 8.90
C ILE A 50 -2.62 3.45 10.11
N ASN A 51 -3.52 2.64 10.66
CA ASN A 51 -3.18 1.74 11.76
C ASN A 51 -2.17 0.65 11.33
N ALA A 52 -1.16 0.42 12.16
CA ALA A 52 -0.14 -0.61 11.98
C ALA A 52 -0.62 -1.97 12.49
N TYR A 53 -0.24 -3.03 11.78
CA TYR A 53 -0.55 -4.40 12.17
C TYR A 53 0.63 -5.33 11.93
N PRO A 54 0.79 -6.40 12.74
CA PRO A 54 1.84 -7.38 12.50
C PRO A 54 1.71 -8.00 11.10
N PRO A 55 2.76 -7.94 10.26
CA PRO A 55 2.76 -8.58 8.96
C PRO A 55 2.97 -10.09 9.13
N TYR A 56 2.90 -10.84 8.04
CA TYR A 56 3.16 -12.28 8.13
C TYR A 56 4.62 -12.52 8.54
N GLY A 57 4.85 -13.41 9.53
CA GLY A 57 6.20 -13.82 9.95
C GLY A 57 6.93 -12.82 10.86
N CYS A 58 6.28 -11.72 11.24
CA CYS A 58 6.80 -10.77 12.23
C CYS A 58 5.69 -10.39 13.22
N ARG A 59 6.05 -10.16 14.48
CA ARG A 59 5.11 -9.72 15.53
C ARG A 59 5.04 -8.21 15.67
N THR A 60 6.07 -7.50 15.22
CA THR A 60 6.13 -6.04 15.27
C THR A 60 5.08 -5.45 14.33
N PRO A 61 4.16 -4.61 14.82
CA PRO A 61 3.22 -3.92 13.97
C PRO A 61 3.92 -3.00 12.98
N VAL A 62 3.47 -3.00 11.72
CA VAL A 62 3.98 -2.12 10.67
C VAL A 62 2.83 -1.58 9.84
N VAL A 63 3.05 -0.43 9.20
CA VAL A 63 2.24 0.02 8.06
C VAL A 63 2.96 -0.35 6.79
N SER A 64 2.38 -1.26 6.00
CA SER A 64 2.96 -1.71 4.73
C SER A 64 2.44 -0.87 3.57
N PHE A 65 3.34 -0.57 2.63
CA PHE A 65 3.04 0.02 1.34
C PHE A 65 3.64 -0.84 0.23
N THR A 66 3.13 -0.67 -0.98
CA THR A 66 3.64 -1.31 -2.19
C THR A 66 4.19 -0.23 -3.12
N GLU A 67 5.48 -0.31 -3.44
CA GLU A 67 6.05 0.40 -4.58
C GLU A 67 5.81 -0.45 -5.83
N ALA A 68 5.18 0.16 -6.83
CA ALA A 68 5.00 -0.44 -8.14
C ALA A 68 4.85 0.67 -9.17
N VAL A 69 5.68 0.68 -10.22
CA VAL A 69 5.42 1.54 -11.38
C VAL A 69 4.00 1.31 -11.90
N ARG A 70 3.45 2.28 -12.63
CA ARG A 70 2.03 2.24 -13.03
C ARG A 70 1.62 0.92 -13.72
N SER A 71 2.42 0.40 -14.64
CA SER A 71 2.13 -0.87 -15.32
C SER A 71 2.09 -2.05 -14.35
N SER A 72 3.03 -2.13 -13.41
CA SER A 72 3.04 -3.12 -12.32
C SER A 72 1.84 -2.96 -11.40
N LEU A 73 1.45 -1.72 -11.06
CA LEU A 73 0.25 -1.43 -10.27
C LEU A 73 -1.04 -1.89 -10.97
N GLU A 74 -1.13 -1.66 -12.28
CA GLU A 74 -2.24 -2.15 -13.11
C GLU A 74 -2.27 -3.67 -13.15
N ALA A 75 -1.11 -4.33 -13.25
CA ALA A 75 -1.00 -5.78 -13.18
C ALA A 75 -1.45 -6.35 -11.81
N LEU A 76 -1.09 -5.70 -10.70
CA LEU A 76 -1.52 -6.06 -9.34
C LEU A 76 -3.05 -6.01 -9.18
N LEU A 77 -3.66 -4.95 -9.71
CA LEU A 77 -5.10 -4.76 -9.69
C LEU A 77 -5.81 -5.74 -10.63
N PHE A 78 -5.24 -6.00 -11.81
CA PHE A 78 -5.77 -6.95 -12.77
C PHE A 78 -5.71 -8.39 -12.27
N ALA A 79 -4.62 -8.79 -11.62
CA ALA A 79 -4.49 -10.10 -10.98
C ALA A 79 -5.44 -10.28 -9.78
N GLU A 80 -6.17 -9.23 -9.42
CA GLU A 80 -7.17 -9.19 -8.34
C GLU A 80 -6.64 -9.57 -6.96
N GLN A 81 -5.33 -9.62 -6.78
CA GLN A 81 -4.73 -9.83 -5.45
C GLN A 81 -5.05 -8.65 -4.53
N PHE A 82 -5.12 -7.46 -5.13
CA PHE A 82 -5.49 -6.20 -4.51
C PHE A 82 -6.84 -5.73 -5.01
N GLN A 83 -7.62 -5.16 -4.11
CA GLN A 83 -8.84 -4.47 -4.49
C GLN A 83 -8.50 -3.02 -4.85
N PRO A 84 -9.19 -2.38 -5.80
CA PRO A 84 -8.87 -1.06 -6.32
C PRO A 84 -9.28 0.06 -5.36
N TRP A 85 -8.78 -0.01 -4.13
CA TRP A 85 -8.98 0.93 -3.05
C TRP A 85 -7.64 1.11 -2.34
N GLY A 86 -7.11 2.33 -2.39
CA GLY A 86 -5.80 2.61 -1.80
C GLY A 86 -5.50 4.10 -1.74
N ILE A 87 -4.48 4.43 -0.97
CA ILE A 87 -3.92 5.78 -0.86
C ILE A 87 -2.47 5.76 -1.30
N VAL A 88 -2.06 6.86 -1.91
CA VAL A 88 -0.76 6.98 -2.57
C VAL A 88 0.00 8.14 -1.93
N PHE A 89 1.24 7.87 -1.57
CA PHE A 89 2.16 8.84 -1.00
C PHE A 89 3.42 8.94 -1.85
N ASP A 90 4.01 10.13 -1.87
CA ASP A 90 5.41 10.28 -2.27
C ASP A 90 6.31 9.57 -1.25
N LYS A 91 7.36 8.90 -1.71
CA LYS A 91 8.31 8.19 -0.83
C LYS A 91 8.93 9.11 0.22
N SER A 92 9.11 10.39 -0.07
CA SER A 92 9.65 11.37 0.90
C SER A 92 8.76 11.51 2.13
N VAL A 93 7.43 11.39 2.00
CA VAL A 93 6.50 11.37 3.14
C VAL A 93 6.78 10.14 4.00
N VAL A 94 6.91 8.97 3.37
CA VAL A 94 7.17 7.71 4.10
C VAL A 94 8.53 7.73 4.78
N TYR A 95 9.57 8.26 4.12
CA TYR A 95 10.89 8.42 4.72
C TYR A 95 10.90 9.39 5.91
N ARG A 96 10.14 10.49 5.83
CA ARG A 96 10.04 11.46 6.91
C ARG A 96 9.50 10.85 8.20
N GLU A 97 8.59 9.89 8.08
CA GLU A 97 8.05 9.11 9.21
C GLU A 97 8.93 7.90 9.60
N GLY A 98 10.20 7.87 9.16
CA GLY A 98 11.13 6.78 9.44
C GLY A 98 10.85 5.48 8.68
N GLY A 99 10.00 5.54 7.65
CA GLY A 99 9.71 4.44 6.75
C GLY A 99 10.81 4.16 5.73
N GLY A 100 10.68 3.03 5.03
CA GLY A 100 11.65 2.64 3.99
C GLY A 100 11.33 1.32 3.30
N PRO A 101 12.13 0.94 2.28
CA PRO A 101 11.98 -0.34 1.59
C PRO A 101 12.36 -1.51 2.51
N VAL A 102 11.70 -2.66 2.33
CA VAL A 102 12.05 -3.89 3.05
C VAL A 102 13.18 -4.66 2.34
N TRP A 103 13.90 -5.46 3.11
CA TRP A 103 14.91 -6.39 2.60
C TRP A 103 14.29 -7.74 2.27
N TYR A 104 14.47 -8.18 1.03
CA TYR A 104 14.15 -9.54 0.62
C TYR A 104 15.34 -10.44 0.88
N ALA A 105 15.23 -11.29 1.90
CA ALA A 105 16.32 -12.13 2.36
C ALA A 105 16.00 -13.61 2.11
N ARG A 106 17.02 -14.36 1.67
CA ARG A 106 17.01 -15.82 1.74
C ARG A 106 16.83 -16.28 3.18
N ASP A 107 16.33 -17.49 3.39
CA ASP A 107 16.00 -17.99 4.73
C ASP A 107 17.19 -18.04 5.70
N ASP A 108 18.37 -18.40 5.22
CA ASP A 108 19.60 -18.43 6.02
C ASP A 108 20.00 -17.02 6.49
N LEU A 109 19.92 -16.04 5.59
CA LEU A 109 20.17 -14.64 5.92
C LEU A 109 19.08 -14.06 6.82
N TRP A 110 17.81 -14.35 6.53
CA TRP A 110 16.68 -13.90 7.34
C TRP A 110 16.77 -14.43 8.77
N ALA A 111 17.17 -15.69 8.95
CA ALA A 111 17.34 -16.29 10.27
C ALA A 111 18.41 -15.57 11.10
N ALA A 112 19.45 -15.05 10.44
CA ALA A 112 20.52 -14.27 11.06
C ALA A 112 20.13 -12.81 11.37
N ILE A 113 18.98 -12.31 10.88
CA ILE A 113 18.52 -10.94 11.18
C ILE A 113 18.06 -10.86 12.64
N PRO A 114 18.60 -9.92 13.44
CA PRO A 114 18.15 -9.66 14.81
C PRO A 114 16.65 -9.35 14.87
N ASP A 115 15.97 -9.80 15.92
CA ASP A 115 14.51 -9.63 16.08
C ASP A 115 14.00 -8.20 15.84
N PRO A 116 14.64 -7.13 16.34
CA PRO A 116 14.19 -5.76 16.09
C PRO A 116 14.19 -5.37 14.61
N LEU A 117 15.04 -5.98 13.80
CA LEU A 117 15.19 -5.69 12.37
C LEU A 117 14.32 -6.61 11.50
N ARG A 118 13.71 -7.66 12.04
CA ARG A 118 12.85 -8.56 11.26
C ARG A 118 11.60 -7.88 10.72
N ALA A 119 11.17 -6.79 11.34
CA ALA A 119 10.11 -5.93 10.81
C ALA A 119 10.47 -5.30 9.45
N TRP A 120 11.75 -5.23 9.11
CA TRP A 120 12.26 -4.70 7.84
C TRP A 120 12.62 -5.77 6.83
N ALA A 121 12.31 -7.05 7.10
CA ALA A 121 12.70 -8.16 6.24
C ALA A 121 11.51 -9.03 5.82
N VAL A 122 11.58 -9.54 4.59
CA VAL A 122 10.66 -10.51 4.00
C VAL A 122 11.47 -11.71 3.53
N ARG A 123 11.01 -12.91 3.85
CA ARG A 123 11.62 -14.14 3.34
C ARG A 123 11.32 -14.31 1.86
N THR A 124 12.31 -14.73 1.08
CA THR A 124 12.14 -15.05 -0.34
C THR A 124 11.47 -16.41 -0.58
N THR A 125 11.35 -17.26 0.45
CA THR A 125 10.62 -18.53 0.39
C THR A 125 9.29 -18.46 1.12
N ALA A 126 8.39 -19.39 0.80
CA ALA A 126 7.15 -19.54 1.51
C ALA A 126 7.41 -20.04 2.94
N PRO A 127 6.70 -19.49 3.94
CA PRO A 127 6.85 -19.84 5.35
C PRO A 127 6.16 -21.18 5.71
N ASP A 128 5.88 -22.03 4.73
CA ASP A 128 5.21 -23.33 4.92
C ASP A 128 6.15 -24.41 5.49
N GLY A 129 7.39 -24.04 5.82
CA GLY A 129 8.41 -24.91 6.39
C GLY A 129 8.99 -25.91 5.39
N ARG A 130 8.56 -25.88 4.12
CA ARG A 130 9.03 -26.81 3.09
C ARG A 130 10.15 -26.25 2.23
N GLY A 131 10.46 -24.95 2.34
CA GLY A 131 11.57 -24.28 1.65
C GLY A 131 11.53 -24.34 0.11
N ALA A 132 10.52 -24.98 -0.46
CA ALA A 132 10.48 -25.36 -1.87
C ALA A 132 9.72 -24.37 -2.75
N ARG A 133 8.96 -23.44 -2.16
CA ARG A 133 8.16 -22.46 -2.91
C ARG A 133 8.70 -21.06 -2.71
N ILE A 134 8.74 -20.29 -3.79
CA ILE A 134 9.04 -18.87 -3.75
C ILE A 134 7.91 -18.16 -2.98
N SER A 135 8.30 -17.19 -2.16
CA SER A 135 7.38 -16.34 -1.41
C SER A 135 6.41 -15.66 -2.36
N GLN A 136 5.14 -15.64 -1.98
CA GLN A 136 4.10 -14.95 -2.74
C GLN A 136 4.33 -13.45 -2.77
N TRP A 137 5.24 -12.91 -1.96
CA TRP A 137 5.51 -11.48 -1.80
C TRP A 137 6.59 -10.93 -2.74
N MET A 138 7.13 -11.77 -3.64
CA MET A 138 8.21 -11.37 -4.56
C MET A 138 7.75 -10.56 -5.77
N HIS A 139 6.44 -10.43 -5.98
CA HIS A 139 5.87 -9.67 -7.11
C HIS A 139 5.59 -8.19 -6.75
N GLU A 140 5.77 -7.82 -5.48
CA GLU A 140 5.67 -6.44 -4.99
C GLU A 140 7.01 -5.99 -4.41
N ARG A 141 7.29 -4.68 -4.45
CA ARG A 141 8.36 -4.07 -3.67
C ARG A 141 7.74 -3.46 -2.41
N GLU A 142 7.82 -4.18 -1.29
CA GLU A 142 7.20 -3.74 -0.05
C GLU A 142 8.02 -2.63 0.63
N TRP A 143 7.31 -1.66 1.18
CA TRP A 143 7.82 -0.61 2.03
C TRP A 143 7.11 -0.68 3.38
N ARG A 144 7.78 -0.28 4.46
CA ARG A 144 7.20 -0.30 5.80
C ARG A 144 7.51 0.99 6.55
N VAL A 145 6.57 1.38 7.40
CA VAL A 145 6.82 2.25 8.56
C VAL A 145 6.63 1.38 9.79
N VAL A 146 7.59 1.42 10.70
CA VAL A 146 7.52 0.73 11.99
C VAL A 146 7.27 1.79 13.05
N PRO A 147 6.03 1.92 13.57
CA PRO A 147 5.77 2.88 14.63
C PRO A 147 6.67 2.59 15.84
N GLY A 148 7.28 3.64 16.40
CA GLY A 148 8.13 3.54 17.58
C GLY A 148 7.37 3.11 18.83
N ALA A 149 8.10 2.68 19.87
CA ALA A 149 7.51 2.33 21.17
C ALA A 149 6.77 3.52 21.83
N ASP A 150 7.21 4.74 21.54
CA ASP A 150 6.64 5.99 22.04
C ASP A 150 5.72 6.69 21.00
N SER A 151 5.56 6.10 19.82
CA SER A 151 4.68 6.62 18.77
C SER A 151 3.33 5.90 18.81
N PRO A 152 2.24 6.57 18.42
CA PRO A 152 0.98 5.88 18.23
C PRO A 152 1.17 4.74 17.22
N ALA A 153 0.43 3.65 17.36
CA ALA A 153 0.52 2.46 16.51
C ALA A 153 -0.07 2.70 15.10
N GLU A 154 0.27 3.83 14.50
CA GLU A 154 -0.25 4.35 13.25
C GLU A 154 0.79 5.18 12.50
N PHE A 155 0.62 5.25 11.18
CA PHE A 155 1.25 6.23 10.32
C PHE A 155 0.27 7.39 10.16
N ALA A 156 0.50 8.47 10.90
CA ALA A 156 -0.25 9.71 10.74
C ALA A 156 0.30 10.49 9.55
N PHE A 157 -0.56 11.20 8.83
CA PHE A 157 -0.16 12.02 7.70
C PHE A 157 -0.99 13.30 7.64
N SER A 158 -0.44 14.37 7.07
CA SER A 158 -1.24 15.54 6.70
C SER A 158 -2.04 15.21 5.44
N PRO A 159 -3.26 15.72 5.28
CA PRO A 159 -3.97 15.53 4.02
C PRO A 159 -3.23 16.10 2.79
N ALA A 160 -2.33 17.08 3.00
CA ALA A 160 -1.44 17.59 1.95
C ALA A 160 -0.36 16.58 1.50
N ASP A 161 -0.11 15.54 2.29
CA ASP A 161 0.84 14.47 1.96
C ASP A 161 0.25 13.45 0.97
N LEU A 162 -1.08 13.40 0.82
CA LEU A 162 -1.73 12.48 -0.10
C LEU A 162 -1.50 12.90 -1.55
N HIS A 163 -0.73 12.10 -2.28
CA HIS A 163 -0.54 12.30 -3.71
C HIS A 163 -1.81 11.96 -4.49
N ALA A 164 -2.37 10.78 -4.21
CA ALA A 164 -3.55 10.29 -4.90
C ALA A 164 -4.37 9.31 -4.06
N VAL A 165 -5.61 9.08 -4.49
CA VAL A 165 -6.47 8.00 -4.00
C VAL A 165 -6.86 7.10 -5.17
N ILE A 166 -6.72 5.78 -4.99
CA ILE A 166 -7.11 4.77 -5.97
C ILE A 166 -8.53 4.32 -5.67
N VAL A 167 -9.42 4.37 -6.67
CA VAL A 167 -10.81 3.93 -6.58
C VAL A 167 -11.26 3.18 -7.84
N PRO A 168 -12.29 2.30 -7.75
CA PRO A 168 -12.89 1.71 -8.96
C PRO A 168 -13.62 2.77 -9.79
N GLN A 169 -13.63 2.63 -11.12
CA GLN A 169 -14.28 3.58 -12.04
C GLN A 169 -15.74 3.89 -11.71
N HIS A 170 -16.54 2.87 -11.39
CA HIS A 170 -17.96 3.07 -11.06
C HIS A 170 -18.19 3.82 -9.73
N MET A 171 -17.14 4.04 -8.93
CA MET A 171 -17.19 4.74 -7.64
C MET A 171 -16.63 6.16 -7.68
N LEU A 172 -16.26 6.67 -8.86
CA LEU A 172 -15.66 8.01 -8.99
C LEU A 172 -16.51 9.11 -8.32
N GLY A 173 -17.84 9.10 -8.51
CA GLY A 173 -18.73 10.09 -7.89
C GLY A 173 -18.70 10.06 -6.36
N HIS A 174 -18.63 8.86 -5.77
CA HIS A 174 -18.55 8.69 -4.31
C HIS A 174 -17.18 9.14 -3.78
N ALA A 175 -16.11 8.81 -4.49
CA ALA A 175 -14.76 9.22 -4.13
C ALA A 175 -14.63 10.75 -4.13
N ARG A 176 -15.26 11.42 -5.11
CA ARG A 176 -15.33 12.87 -5.16
C ARG A 176 -16.04 13.46 -3.95
N ALA A 177 -17.21 12.94 -3.58
CA ALA A 177 -17.94 13.43 -2.41
C ALA A 177 -17.13 13.26 -1.12
N LEU A 178 -16.43 12.12 -0.97
CA LEU A 178 -15.54 11.87 0.18
C LEU A 178 -14.44 12.94 0.30
N LEU A 179 -13.87 13.36 -0.83
CA LEU A 179 -12.77 14.33 -0.88
C LEU A 179 -13.25 15.79 -0.86
N GLU A 180 -14.45 16.08 -1.35
CA GLU A 180 -15.01 17.43 -1.33
C GLU A 180 -15.22 17.96 0.11
N HIS A 181 -15.45 17.06 1.07
CA HIS A 181 -15.56 17.41 2.49
C HIS A 181 -14.22 17.48 3.22
N SER A 182 -13.13 17.09 2.57
CA SER A 182 -11.89 16.80 3.28
C SER A 182 -10.91 17.98 3.30
N HIS A 183 -11.25 19.12 2.69
CA HIS A 183 -10.39 20.32 2.55
C HIS A 183 -9.08 20.10 1.77
N PHE A 184 -8.92 18.96 1.08
CA PHE A 184 -7.76 18.67 0.23
C PHE A 184 -8.21 18.14 -1.14
N ASP A 185 -7.37 18.33 -2.16
CA ASP A 185 -7.65 17.97 -3.57
C ASP A 185 -6.58 16.99 -4.07
N PRO A 186 -6.55 15.74 -3.57
CA PRO A 186 -5.56 14.77 -4.02
C PRO A 186 -5.92 14.33 -5.44
N ARG A 187 -4.95 13.80 -6.18
CA ARG A 187 -5.24 13.22 -7.49
C ARG A 187 -6.18 12.03 -7.34
N LEU A 188 -7.13 11.88 -8.27
CA LEU A 188 -7.99 10.71 -8.31
C LEU A 188 -7.49 9.73 -9.35
N TRP A 189 -7.07 8.55 -8.89
CA TRP A 189 -6.61 7.47 -9.73
C TRP A 189 -7.70 6.41 -9.85
N MET A 190 -8.20 6.24 -11.06
CA MET A 190 -9.38 5.47 -11.34
C MET A 190 -9.02 4.15 -12.02
N TRP A 191 -9.32 3.03 -11.38
CA TRP A 191 -9.17 1.71 -11.99
C TRP A 191 -10.34 1.39 -12.92
N ASN A 192 -10.05 1.20 -14.22
CA ASN A 192 -10.99 0.73 -15.22
C ASN A 192 -10.81 -0.78 -15.45
N PRO A 193 -11.70 -1.65 -14.93
CA PRO A 193 -11.53 -3.10 -15.05
C PRO A 193 -11.65 -3.59 -16.50
N THR A 194 -12.46 -2.93 -17.34
CA THR A 194 -12.65 -3.29 -18.75
C THR A 194 -11.41 -3.00 -19.58
N LYS A 195 -10.76 -1.86 -19.31
CA LYS A 195 -9.54 -1.42 -20.01
C LYS A 195 -8.26 -1.84 -19.31
N ARG A 196 -8.36 -2.50 -18.15
CA ARG A 196 -7.23 -2.96 -17.31
C ARG A 196 -6.17 -1.89 -17.08
N SER A 197 -6.62 -0.66 -16.87
CA SER A 197 -5.74 0.50 -16.74
C SER A 197 -6.19 1.44 -15.64
N LEU A 198 -5.22 2.09 -15.02
CA LEU A 198 -5.40 3.15 -14.05
C LEU A 198 -5.45 4.47 -14.82
N TRP A 199 -6.47 5.30 -14.63
CA TRP A 199 -6.57 6.60 -15.28
C TRP A 199 -6.46 7.71 -14.23
N GLU A 200 -5.73 8.77 -14.54
CA GLU A 200 -5.73 9.97 -13.70
C GLU A 200 -6.96 10.82 -14.08
N PHE A 201 -7.90 10.97 -13.15
CA PHE A 201 -8.96 11.94 -13.30
C PHE A 201 -8.44 13.30 -12.89
N ARG A 202 -8.27 14.19 -13.87
CA ARG A 202 -8.01 15.61 -13.61
C ARG A 202 -9.35 16.33 -13.54
N ARG A 203 -9.57 17.11 -12.48
CA ARG A 203 -10.72 18.02 -12.39
C ARG A 203 -10.66 18.96 -13.62
N PHE A 204 -11.65 18.89 -14.51
CA PHE A 204 -11.82 19.91 -15.54
C PHE A 204 -12.19 21.21 -14.81
N GLY A 205 -11.21 22.10 -14.54
CA GLY A 205 -11.52 23.39 -13.92
C GLY A 205 -10.41 24.15 -13.20
N ALA A 206 -9.28 23.55 -12.84
CA ALA A 206 -8.13 24.32 -12.37
C ALA A 206 -7.27 24.72 -13.59
N ARG A 207 -7.39 25.97 -14.03
CA ARG A 207 -6.40 26.62 -14.89
C ARG A 207 -5.27 27.15 -14.05
#